data_AF-A0AAV5LVV9-F1
#
_entry.id   AF-A0AAV5LVV9-F1
#
_cell.length_a   1.000
_cell.length_b   1.000
_cell.length_c   1.000
_cell.angle_alpha   90.00
_cell.angle_beta   90.00
_cell.angle_gamma   90.00
#
_symmetry.space_group_name_H-M   'P 1'
#
loop_
_entity.id
_entity.type
_entity.pdbx_description
1 polymer ?
#
loop_
_entity_poly.entity_id
_entity_poly.type
_entity_poly.pdbx_seq_one_letter_code
_entity_poly.pdbx_strand_id
1 'polypeptide(L)'
;MSDEVFQKISMPDDFHSSDSYDSGLHILKGSLSLVQCPLLAFQEKLLKVWVRNESEVNGVWTQLTTVRLFPIARKPLLFWKDDDILVEYNNVRDLLSYNVGT
;
A
#
# COMPACT_ATOMS: atom_id res chain seq x y z
N MET A 1 19.05 27.16 7.44
CA MET A 1 18.88 25.88 6.75
C MET A 1 17.45 25.83 6.27
N SER A 2 17.23 25.87 4.97
CA SER A 2 15.92 25.67 4.36
C SER A 2 15.79 24.19 3.99
N ASP A 3 14.60 23.62 4.14
CA ASP A 3 14.32 22.28 3.65
C ASP A 3 14.39 22.27 2.12
N GLU A 4 15.22 21.39 1.56
CA GLU A 4 15.36 21.21 0.12
C GLU A 4 14.47 20.04 -0.32
N VAL A 5 13.57 20.29 -1.28
CA VAL A 5 12.72 19.26 -1.87
C VAL A 5 13.37 18.77 -3.15
N PHE A 6 13.92 17.56 -3.11
CA PHE A 6 14.59 16.95 -4.27
C PHE A 6 13.62 16.56 -5.39
N GLN A 7 12.44 16.04 -5.04
CA GLN A 7 11.42 15.63 -6.01
C GLN A 7 10.03 15.63 -5.38
N LYS A 8 9.03 16.04 -6.16
CA LYS A 8 7.60 15.85 -5.81
C LYS A 8 7.04 14.69 -6.63
N ILE A 9 6.36 13.78 -5.95
CA ILE A 9 5.75 12.58 -6.55
C ILE A 9 4.24 12.71 -6.35
N SER A 10 3.49 12.74 -7.44
CA SER A 10 2.02 12.70 -7.39
C SER A 10 1.55 11.34 -6.88
N MET A 11 0.44 11.28 -6.15
CA MET A 11 -0.21 10.01 -5.78
C MET A 11 -0.99 9.42 -6.97
N PRO A 12 -1.36 8.13 -6.96
CA PRO A 12 -2.26 7.55 -7.95
C PRO A 12 -3.60 8.30 -8.00
N ASP A 13 -4.24 8.35 -9.17
CA ASP A 13 -5.52 9.07 -9.36
C ASP A 13 -6.64 8.55 -8.44
N ASP A 14 -6.66 7.24 -8.18
CA ASP A 14 -7.63 6.55 -7.32
C ASP A 14 -7.22 6.50 -5.84
N PHE A 15 -6.23 7.30 -5.42
CA PHE A 15 -5.78 7.36 -4.03
C PHE A 15 -6.71 8.25 -3.19
N HIS A 16 -7.12 7.74 -2.02
CA HIS A 16 -7.97 8.48 -1.09
C HIS A 16 -7.18 9.02 0.11
N SER A 17 -7.05 10.34 0.25
CA SER A 17 -6.29 10.95 1.35
C SER A 17 -7.08 11.14 2.66
N SER A 18 -8.25 10.52 2.81
CA SER A 18 -9.10 10.71 3.99
C SER A 18 -8.66 9.85 5.17
N ASP A 19 -8.95 10.32 6.39
CA ASP A 19 -8.70 9.60 7.66
C ASP A 19 -9.43 8.24 7.78
N SER A 20 -10.21 7.86 6.77
CA SER A 20 -10.85 6.55 6.66
C SER A 20 -9.95 5.49 6.02
N TYR A 21 -8.74 5.85 5.58
CA TYR A 21 -7.77 4.95 4.96
C TYR A 21 -6.44 4.97 5.71
N ASP A 22 -5.82 3.81 5.79
CA ASP A 22 -4.41 3.67 6.13
C ASP A 22 -3.63 3.47 4.82
N SER A 23 -2.42 4.04 4.76
CA SER A 23 -1.58 3.95 3.58
C SER A 23 -0.10 3.93 3.94
N GLY A 24 0.69 3.22 3.16
CA GLY A 24 2.12 3.05 3.36
C GLY A 24 2.88 3.05 2.05
N LEU A 25 4.09 3.61 2.07
CA LEU A 25 5.06 3.48 1.00
C LEU A 25 6.02 2.35 1.33
N HIS A 26 6.25 1.46 0.36
CA HIS A 26 7.13 0.31 0.51
C HIS A 26 7.96 0.09 -0.75
N ILE A 27 8.96 -0.78 -0.65
CA ILE A 27 9.70 -1.26 -1.82
C ILE A 27 9.19 -2.66 -2.16
N LEU A 28 8.80 -2.86 -3.41
CA LEU A 28 8.34 -4.13 -3.95
C LEU A 28 9.17 -4.47 -5.18
N LYS A 29 9.93 -5.57 -5.15
CA LYS A 29 10.80 -6.02 -6.25
C LYS A 29 11.72 -4.89 -6.78
N GLY A 30 12.18 -4.01 -5.90
CA GLY A 30 13.05 -2.88 -6.23
C GLY A 30 12.34 -1.62 -6.76
N SER A 31 11.02 -1.63 -6.89
CA SER A 31 10.23 -0.46 -7.29
C SER A 31 9.50 0.17 -6.10
N LEU A 32 9.32 1.50 -6.13
CA LEU A 32 8.48 2.19 -5.18
C LEU A 32 7.02 1.71 -5.32
N SER A 33 6.43 1.32 -4.21
CA SER A 33 5.05 0.86 -4.13
C SER A 33 4.27 1.65 -3.10
N LEU A 34 2.98 1.84 -3.37
CA LEU A 34 2.03 2.45 -2.46
C LEU A 34 0.95 1.42 -2.16
N VAL A 35 0.58 1.30 -0.90
CA VAL A 35 -0.52 0.44 -0.47
C VAL A 35 -1.54 1.29 0.26
N GLN A 36 -2.82 0.98 0.05
CA GLN A 36 -3.92 1.66 0.74
C GLN A 36 -5.00 0.67 1.14
N CYS A 37 -5.46 0.76 2.39
CA CYS A 37 -6.53 -0.05 2.94
C CYS A 37 -7.51 0.83 3.73
N PRO A 38 -8.84 0.63 3.61
CA PRO A 38 -9.79 1.30 4.49
C PRO A 38 -9.63 0.85 5.96
N LEU A 39 -9.59 1.81 6.88
CA LEU A 39 -9.49 1.59 8.34
C LEU A 39 -10.79 0.99 8.89
N LEU A 40 -11.92 1.56 8.48
CA LEU A 40 -13.25 1.16 8.89
C LEU A 40 -14.01 0.66 7.66
N ALA A 41 -14.24 -0.64 7.58
CA ALA A 41 -15.17 -1.21 6.62
C ALA A 41 -16.14 -2.09 7.39
N PHE A 42 -17.44 -1.78 7.28
CA PHE A 42 -18.51 -2.65 7.76
C PHE A 42 -18.65 -3.91 6.87
N GLN A 43 -17.91 -3.98 5.76
CA GLN A 43 -17.93 -5.05 4.76
C GLN A 43 -16.49 -5.42 4.34
N GLU A 44 -16.30 -5.88 3.10
CA GLU A 44 -15.03 -6.31 2.54
C GLU A 44 -13.98 -5.19 2.57
N LYS A 45 -12.82 -5.45 3.17
CA LYS A 45 -11.66 -4.56 3.11
C LYS A 45 -10.85 -4.92 1.88
N LEU A 46 -10.68 -3.95 0.98
CA LEU A 46 -9.84 -4.11 -0.20
C LEU A 46 -8.55 -3.32 0.01
N LEU A 47 -7.43 -4.04 0.03
CA LEU A 47 -6.09 -3.48 -0.04
C LEU A 47 -5.75 -3.26 -1.51
N LYS A 48 -5.57 -2.00 -1.89
CA LYS A 48 -5.07 -1.64 -3.22
C LYS A 48 -3.54 -1.50 -3.16
N VAL A 49 -2.87 -2.01 -4.18
CA VAL A 49 -1.41 -1.92 -4.32
C VAL A 49 -1.11 -1.27 -5.67
N TRP A 50 -0.34 -0.19 -5.64
CA TRP A 50 0.22 0.45 -6.83
C TRP A 50 1.73 0.34 -6.83
N VAL A 51 2.31 0.22 -8.01
CA VAL A 51 3.76 0.30 -8.22
C VAL A 51 4.04 1.46 -9.16
N ARG A 52 5.09 2.22 -8.86
CA ARG A 52 5.54 3.30 -9.70
C ARG A 52 6.58 2.79 -10.69
N ASN A 53 6.34 3.02 -11.98
CA ASN A 53 7.33 2.75 -13.01
C ASN A 53 8.36 3.88 -13.05
N GLU A 54 9.56 3.67 -12.51
CA GLU A 54 10.61 4.70 -12.46
C GLU A 54 11.30 4.95 -13.82
N SER A 55 11.09 4.08 -14.81
CA SER A 55 11.66 4.26 -16.16
C SER A 55 10.96 5.34 -16.99
N GLU A 56 9.79 5.80 -16.56
CA GLU A 56 9.02 6.85 -17.24
C GLU A 56 9.33 8.23 -16.66
N VAL A 57 9.47 9.23 -17.55
CA VAL A 57 9.92 10.61 -17.22
C VAL A 57 9.05 11.31 -16.16
N ASN A 58 7.80 10.86 -15.95
CA ASN A 58 6.91 11.36 -14.89
C ASN A 58 6.53 10.29 -13.85
N GLY A 59 7.05 9.07 -13.97
CA GLY A 59 6.78 7.92 -13.13
C GLY A 59 5.30 7.67 -12.87
N VAL A 60 4.65 6.91 -13.76
CA VAL A 60 3.22 6.59 -13.64
C VAL A 60 3.01 5.51 -12.57
N TRP A 61 1.98 5.70 -11.76
CA TRP A 61 1.48 4.66 -10.87
C TRP A 61 0.61 3.69 -11.66
N THR A 62 0.94 2.41 -11.61
CA THR A 62 0.11 1.34 -12.14
C THR A 62 -0.49 0.57 -10.97
N GLN A 63 -1.81 0.40 -10.96
CA GLN A 63 -2.43 -0.49 -9.97
C GLN A 63 -2.03 -1.92 -10.30
N LEU A 64 -1.26 -2.54 -9.40
CA LEU A 64 -0.74 -3.88 -9.59
C LEU A 64 -1.79 -4.93 -9.25
N THR A 65 -2.44 -4.77 -8.09
CA THR A 65 -3.43 -5.75 -7.62
C THR A 65 -4.40 -5.13 -6.61
N THR A 66 -5.46 -5.88 -6.32
CA THR A 66 -6.37 -5.62 -5.21
C THR A 66 -6.54 -6.91 -4.41
N VAL A 67 -6.21 -6.86 -3.13
CA VAL A 67 -6.32 -8.00 -2.22
C VAL A 67 -7.47 -7.79 -1.28
N ARG A 68 -8.35 -8.79 -1.18
CA ARG A 68 -9.40 -8.81 -0.17
C ARG A 68 -8.83 -9.24 1.17
N LEU A 69 -8.88 -8.34 2.14
CA LEU A 69 -8.46 -8.59 3.51
C LEU A 69 -9.61 -9.14 4.36
N PHE A 70 -9.24 -9.87 5.41
CA PHE A 70 -10.18 -10.18 6.48
C PHE A 70 -10.69 -8.89 7.13
N PRO A 71 -11.98 -8.82 7.55
CA PRO A 71 -12.57 -7.61 8.12
C PRO A 71 -11.80 -7.01 9.31
N ILE A 72 -11.13 -7.87 10.09
CA ILE A 72 -10.37 -7.50 11.29
C ILE A 72 -8.88 -7.21 11.03
N ALA A 73 -8.45 -7.29 9.77
CA ALA A 73 -7.16 -6.78 9.34
C ALA A 73 -7.14 -5.25 9.48
N ARG A 74 -6.02 -4.71 9.98
CA ARG A 74 -5.89 -3.28 10.25
C ARG A 74 -5.12 -2.56 9.17
N LYS A 75 -3.79 -2.61 9.24
CA LYS A 75 -2.93 -1.82 8.39
C LYS A 75 -1.85 -2.67 7.73
N PRO A 76 -1.53 -2.41 6.46
CA PRO A 76 -0.36 -3.00 5.83
C PRO A 76 0.90 -2.48 6.51
N LEU A 77 1.88 -3.36 6.70
CA LEU A 77 3.14 -3.04 7.37
C LEU A 77 4.32 -3.04 6.40
N LEU A 78 4.50 -4.12 5.65
CA LEU A 78 5.59 -4.27 4.69
C LEU A 78 5.35 -5.46 3.75
N PHE A 79 6.03 -5.45 2.61
CA PHE A 79 6.15 -6.63 1.75
C PHE A 79 7.15 -7.63 2.33
N TRP A 80 6.78 -8.90 2.27
CA TRP A 80 7.55 -10.04 2.75
C TRP A 80 7.69 -11.06 1.61
N LYS A 81 8.88 -11.62 1.44
CA LYS A 81 9.16 -12.65 0.40
C LYS A 81 8.69 -12.25 -1.00
N ASP A 82 8.89 -10.99 -1.39
CA ASP A 82 8.60 -10.38 -2.69
C ASP A 82 7.15 -10.38 -3.18
N ASP A 83 6.29 -11.29 -2.72
CA ASP A 83 4.91 -11.46 -3.21
C ASP A 83 3.87 -11.53 -2.09
N ASP A 84 4.27 -11.36 -0.83
CA ASP A 84 3.34 -11.28 0.28
C ASP A 84 3.36 -9.89 0.92
N ILE A 85 2.23 -9.47 1.49
CA ILE A 85 2.15 -8.29 2.35
C ILE A 85 1.74 -8.71 3.76
N LEU A 86 2.49 -8.24 4.75
CA LEU A 86 2.16 -8.43 6.15
C LEU A 86 1.19 -7.34 6.60
N VAL A 87 0.10 -7.77 7.22
CA VAL A 87 -0.96 -6.90 7.71
C VAL A 87 -1.20 -7.18 9.20
N GLU A 88 -1.33 -6.12 9.97
CA GLU A 88 -1.62 -6.23 11.41
C GLU A 88 -3.01 -6.85 11.66
N TYR A 89 -3.07 -7.78 12.62
CA TYR A 89 -4.30 -8.47 13.00
C TYR A 89 -4.82 -8.05 14.39
N ASN A 90 -5.96 -7.35 14.40
CA ASN A 90 -6.82 -7.16 15.59
C ASN A 90 -6.16 -6.81 16.94
N ASN A 91 -5.15 -5.93 17.00
CA ASN A 91 -4.42 -5.56 18.24
C ASN A 91 -3.79 -6.71 19.03
N VAL A 92 -3.97 -7.94 18.56
CA VAL A 92 -3.23 -9.11 18.99
C VAL A 92 -1.90 -9.00 18.25
N ARG A 93 -0.79 -9.38 18.86
CA ARG A 93 0.56 -9.22 18.28
C ARG A 93 0.83 -10.19 17.12
N ASP A 94 -0.18 -10.41 16.29
CA ASP A 94 -0.20 -11.36 15.20
C ASP A 94 -0.19 -10.61 13.86
N LEU A 95 0.42 -11.25 12.86
CA LEU A 95 0.51 -10.75 11.50
C LEU A 95 -0.17 -11.74 10.56
N LEU A 96 -0.98 -11.22 9.65
CA LEU A 96 -1.51 -11.99 8.53
C LEU A 96 -0.64 -11.73 7.31
N SER A 97 -0.23 -12.80 6.64
CA SER A 97 0.43 -12.73 5.32
C SER A 97 -0.64 -12.87 4.24
N TYR A 98 -0.69 -11.92 3.31
CA TYR A 98 -1.54 -12.01 2.13
C TYR A 98 -0.69 -12.06 0.88
N ASN A 99 -0.89 -13.09 0.06
CA ASN A 99 -0.24 -13.14 -1.24
C ASN A 99 -0.88 -12.09 -2.17
N VAL A 100 -0.05 -11.24 -2.75
CA VAL A 100 -0.45 -10.18 -3.69
C VAL A 100 -0.40 -10.63 -5.15
N GLY A 101 0.06 -11.85 -5.44
CA GLY A 101 0.03 -12.47 -6.77
C GLY A 101 0.83 -11.72 -7.84
N THR A 102 1.97 -11.15 -7.43
CA THR A 102 2.79 -10.23 -8.23
C THR A 102 3.86 -10.88 -9.07
#